data_AF-A0A9E0SJ99-F1
#
_entry.id   AF-A0A9E0SJ99-F1
#
_cell.length_a   1.000
_cell.length_b   1.000
_cell.length_c   1.000
_cell.angle_alpha   90.00
_cell.angle_beta   90.00
_cell.angle_gamma   90.00
#
_symmetry.space_group_name_H-M   'P 1'
#
loop_
_entity.id
_entity.type
_entity.pdbx_description
1 polymer ?
#
loop_
_entity_poly.entity_id
_entity_poly.type
_entity_poly.pdbx_seq_one_letter_code
_entity_poly.pdbx_strand_id
1 'polypeptide(L)'
;MAARVGLEGLSIGTLADAVGKSKSGVFAHFGSREDLQIAVVREYYRRFEAEVFQPAMREPRGLPRVRALFENWMRHTSAELDSGCIFISGAIEFDDRPGPVRDALAEAVDAWIDAMTRAVAQACAEKHLDAGADPSQIAFEIHALILALHYEARFMRRPGSLGRAQQGFVNILQRYGA
;
A
#
# COMPACT_ATOMS: atom_id res chain seq x y z
N MET A 1 1.94 -16.13 -3.57
CA MET A 1 1.68 -17.03 -2.42
C MET A 1 1.24 -16.23 -1.21
N ALA A 2 2.12 -15.40 -0.61
CA ALA A 2 1.83 -14.59 0.58
C ALA A 2 0.50 -13.82 0.53
N ALA A 3 0.24 -13.09 -0.55
CA ALA A 3 -1.01 -12.35 -0.71
C ALA A 3 -2.26 -13.25 -0.49
N ARG A 4 -2.24 -14.50 -0.97
CA ARG A 4 -3.37 -15.44 -0.88
C ARG A 4 -3.47 -16.18 0.44
N VAL A 5 -2.34 -16.51 1.06
CA VAL A 5 -2.27 -17.38 2.25
C VAL A 5 -1.98 -16.61 3.54
N GLY A 6 -1.81 -15.30 3.45
CA GLY A 6 -1.30 -14.45 4.53
C GLY A 6 0.22 -14.50 4.64
N LEU A 7 0.79 -13.46 5.28
CA LEU A 7 2.20 -13.46 5.66
C LEU A 7 2.45 -14.47 6.77
N GLU A 8 1.52 -14.59 7.72
CA GLU A 8 1.59 -15.61 8.76
C GLU A 8 1.60 -17.01 8.15
N GLY A 9 0.79 -17.32 7.14
CA GLY A 9 0.78 -18.67 6.53
C GLY A 9 2.09 -19.08 5.85
N LEU A 10 3.05 -18.16 5.72
CA LEU A 10 4.29 -18.37 4.99
C LEU A 10 5.36 -19.07 5.86
N SER A 11 5.97 -20.11 5.30
CA SER A 11 7.09 -20.85 5.91
C SER A 11 8.11 -21.31 4.85
N ILE A 12 9.32 -21.66 5.32
CA ILE A 12 10.36 -22.27 4.49
C ILE A 12 9.83 -23.54 3.79
N GLY A 13 9.07 -24.37 4.50
CA GLY A 13 8.47 -25.58 3.96
C GLY A 13 7.49 -25.30 2.83
N THR A 14 6.51 -24.41 3.08
CA THR A 14 5.51 -24.04 2.08
C THR A 14 6.14 -23.42 0.83
N LEU A 15 7.22 -22.65 0.99
CA LEU A 15 7.94 -22.09 -0.16
C LEU A 15 8.70 -23.17 -0.93
N ALA A 16 9.43 -24.04 -0.21
CA ALA A 16 10.17 -25.15 -0.80
C ALA A 16 9.28 -26.05 -1.65
N ASP A 17 8.11 -26.41 -1.12
CA ASP A 17 7.11 -27.21 -1.84
C ASP A 17 6.60 -26.47 -3.08
N ALA A 18 6.31 -25.17 -2.97
CA ALA A 18 5.81 -24.35 -4.08
C ALA A 18 6.81 -24.14 -5.22
N VAL A 19 8.12 -24.13 -4.94
CA VAL A 19 9.18 -23.93 -5.94
C VAL A 19 9.91 -25.21 -6.34
N GLY A 20 9.48 -26.37 -5.83
CA GLY A 20 10.11 -27.67 -6.10
C GLY A 20 11.57 -27.76 -5.64
N LYS A 21 11.90 -27.12 -4.51
CA LYS A 21 13.25 -27.12 -3.91
C LYS A 21 13.23 -27.85 -2.57
N SER A 22 14.41 -28.27 -2.10
CA SER A 22 14.52 -28.81 -0.74
C SER A 22 14.36 -27.69 0.30
N LYS A 23 13.83 -28.05 1.48
CA LYS A 23 13.74 -27.13 2.62
C LYS A 23 15.10 -26.57 3.00
N SER A 24 16.16 -27.38 2.96
CA SER A 24 17.53 -26.95 3.23
C SER A 24 18.04 -25.94 2.20
N GLY A 25 17.69 -26.11 0.92
CA GLY A 25 18.05 -25.17 -0.13
C GLY A 25 17.40 -23.80 0.05
N VAL A 26 16.10 -23.77 0.38
CA VAL A 26 15.40 -22.52 0.68
C VAL A 26 15.90 -21.89 1.98
N PHE A 27 16.13 -22.70 3.02
CA PHE A 27 16.69 -22.23 4.28
C PHE A 27 18.05 -21.56 4.10
N ALA A 28 18.91 -22.06 3.21
CA ALA A 28 20.21 -21.45 2.93
C ALA A 28 20.11 -20.02 2.36
N HIS A 29 18.97 -19.65 1.75
CA HIS A 29 18.75 -18.30 1.21
C HIS A 29 18.14 -17.34 2.23
N PHE A 30 17.23 -17.82 3.08
CA PHE A 30 16.44 -16.94 3.95
C PHE A 30 16.84 -17.05 5.42
N GLY A 31 17.43 -18.15 5.88
CA GLY A 31 17.85 -18.34 7.27
C GLY A 31 16.70 -18.63 8.24
N SER A 32 15.62 -17.85 8.22
CA SER A 32 14.47 -18.06 9.10
C SER A 32 13.13 -17.79 8.42
N ARG A 33 12.03 -18.13 9.11
CA ARG A 33 10.68 -17.80 8.66
C ARG A 33 10.45 -16.28 8.68
N GLU A 34 10.91 -15.60 9.72
CA GLU A 34 10.80 -14.15 9.85
C GLU A 34 11.58 -13.44 8.74
N ASP A 35 12.81 -13.85 8.47
CA ASP A 35 13.62 -13.29 7.39
C ASP A 35 12.97 -13.48 6.02
N LEU A 36 12.35 -14.65 5.79
CA LEU A 36 11.56 -14.88 4.60
C LEU A 36 10.34 -13.94 4.52
N GLN A 37 9.60 -13.75 5.62
CA GLN A 37 8.46 -12.83 5.67
C GLN A 37 8.89 -11.38 5.40
N ILE A 38 9.98 -10.92 6.01
CA ILE A 38 10.57 -9.60 5.77
C ILE A 38 11.00 -9.45 4.31
N ALA A 39 11.65 -10.47 3.73
CA ALA A 39 12.04 -10.46 2.32
C ALA A 39 10.82 -10.33 1.40
N VAL A 40 9.71 -10.99 1.73
CA VAL A 40 8.45 -10.85 1.00
C VAL A 40 7.89 -9.43 1.12
N VAL A 41 7.88 -8.83 2.31
CA VAL A 41 7.41 -7.44 2.50
C VAL A 41 8.26 -6.48 1.68
N ARG A 42 9.60 -6.61 1.71
CA ARG A 42 10.52 -5.77 0.95
C ARG A 42 10.35 -5.92 -0.55
N GLU A 43 10.20 -7.15 -1.05
CA GLU A 43 9.97 -7.39 -2.47
C GLU A 43 8.60 -6.85 -2.92
N TYR A 44 7.58 -6.97 -2.07
CA TYR A 44 6.28 -6.38 -2.34
C TYR A 44 6.36 -4.85 -2.39
N TYR A 45 7.05 -4.22 -1.44
CA TYR A 45 7.30 -2.78 -1.44
C TYR A 45 8.07 -2.32 -2.68
N ARG A 46 9.12 -3.05 -3.10
CA ARG A 46 9.87 -2.73 -4.31
C ARG A 46 8.99 -2.71 -5.57
N ARG A 47 8.06 -3.65 -5.69
CA ARG A 47 7.09 -3.68 -6.81
C ARG A 47 6.09 -2.54 -6.72
N PHE A 48 5.53 -2.36 -5.53
CA PHE A 48 4.61 -1.28 -5.24
C PHE A 48 5.23 0.10 -5.57
N GLU A 49 6.49 0.34 -5.18
CA GLU A 49 7.22 1.57 -5.51
C GLU A 49 7.37 1.75 -7.03
N ALA A 50 7.72 0.70 -7.76
CA ALA A 50 7.88 0.75 -9.21
C ALA A 50 6.55 1.01 -9.95
N GLU A 51 5.43 0.54 -9.42
CA GLU A 51 4.10 0.67 -10.02
C GLU A 51 3.37 1.95 -9.59
N VAL A 52 3.63 2.44 -8.37
CA VAL A 52 2.87 3.53 -7.76
C VAL A 52 3.68 4.80 -7.62
N PHE A 53 4.86 4.75 -7.01
CA PHE A 53 5.66 5.94 -6.75
C PHE A 53 6.40 6.42 -7.99
N GLN A 54 7.17 5.54 -8.64
CA GLN A 54 8.03 5.95 -9.74
C GLN A 54 7.25 6.62 -10.89
N PRO A 55 6.07 6.11 -11.31
CA PRO A 55 5.30 6.78 -12.36
C PRO A 55 4.74 8.13 -11.89
N ALA A 56 4.28 8.24 -10.64
CA ALA A 56 3.77 9.50 -10.10
C ALA A 56 4.85 10.58 -9.98
N MET A 57 6.11 10.21 -9.79
CA MET A 57 7.22 11.17 -9.76
C MET A 57 7.52 11.81 -11.12
N ARG A 58 7.05 11.21 -12.22
CA ARG A 58 7.15 11.79 -13.57
C ARG A 58 6.15 12.92 -13.80
N GLU A 59 5.10 12.99 -12.98
CA GLU A 59 4.13 14.07 -13.04
C GLU A 59 4.67 15.35 -12.41
N PRO A 60 4.18 16.52 -12.88
CA PRO A 60 4.48 17.80 -12.26
C PRO A 60 4.21 17.80 -10.75
N ARG A 61 4.98 18.60 -10.01
CA ARG A 61 4.82 18.77 -8.57
C ARG A 61 3.41 19.30 -8.25
N GLY A 62 2.91 18.95 -7.06
CA GLY A 62 1.61 19.36 -6.57
C GLY A 62 0.47 18.42 -6.96
N LEU A 63 -0.70 18.97 -7.30
CA LEU A 63 -1.92 18.19 -7.49
C LEU A 63 -1.84 17.10 -8.57
N PRO A 64 -1.14 17.29 -9.71
CA PRO A 64 -0.96 16.21 -10.69
C PRO A 64 -0.34 14.95 -10.08
N ARG A 65 0.68 15.12 -9.24
CA ARG A 65 1.34 14.02 -8.53
C ARG A 65 0.46 13.36 -7.47
N VAL A 66 -0.32 14.15 -6.72
CA VAL A 66 -1.30 13.61 -5.74
C VAL A 66 -2.32 12.73 -6.45
N ARG A 67 -2.86 13.19 -7.59
CA ARG A 67 -3.78 12.40 -8.43
C ARG A 67 -3.12 11.12 -8.93
N ALA A 68 -1.91 11.20 -9.47
CA ALA A 68 -1.20 10.03 -9.98
C ALA A 68 -0.90 9.00 -8.89
N LEU A 69 -0.48 9.41 -7.70
CA LEU A 69 -0.27 8.51 -6.56
C LEU A 69 -1.56 7.75 -6.22
N PHE A 70 -2.68 8.48 -6.07
CA PHE A 70 -3.97 7.86 -5.76
C PHE A 70 -4.43 6.91 -6.87
N GLU A 71 -4.40 7.34 -8.13
CA GLU A 71 -4.82 6.52 -9.27
C GLU A 71 -3.96 5.27 -9.46
N ASN A 72 -2.65 5.40 -9.30
CA ASN A 72 -1.75 4.25 -9.36
C ASN A 72 -2.06 3.26 -8.25
N TRP A 73 -2.29 3.72 -7.01
CA TRP A 73 -2.71 2.84 -5.91
C TRP A 73 -4.05 2.15 -6.23
N MET A 74 -5.01 2.88 -6.80
CA MET A 74 -6.31 2.32 -7.20
C MET A 74 -6.17 1.23 -8.27
N ARG A 75 -5.30 1.43 -9.26
CA ARG A 75 -4.97 0.39 -10.24
C ARG A 75 -4.32 -0.83 -9.60
N HIS A 76 -3.33 -0.62 -8.74
CA HIS A 76 -2.65 -1.68 -8.01
C HIS A 76 -3.64 -2.49 -7.15
N THR A 77 -4.45 -1.82 -6.34
CA THR A 77 -5.49 -2.46 -5.49
C THR A 77 -6.51 -3.23 -6.33
N SER A 78 -6.93 -2.69 -7.48
CA SER A 78 -7.88 -3.34 -8.38
C SER A 78 -7.30 -4.62 -9.00
N ALA A 79 -6.04 -4.59 -9.42
CA ALA A 79 -5.33 -5.77 -9.92
C ALA A 79 -5.15 -6.84 -8.83
N GLU A 80 -5.06 -6.41 -7.56
CA GLU A 80 -4.87 -7.29 -6.42
C GLU A 80 -6.17 -7.73 -5.73
N LEU A 81 -7.35 -7.41 -6.25
CA LEU A 81 -8.63 -7.79 -5.62
C LEU A 81 -8.77 -9.31 -5.44
N ASP A 82 -8.12 -10.12 -6.26
CA ASP A 82 -8.14 -11.57 -6.13
C ASP A 82 -7.03 -12.11 -5.23
N SER A 83 -5.89 -11.41 -5.17
CA SER A 83 -4.71 -11.83 -4.42
C SER A 83 -4.63 -11.26 -3.02
N GLY A 84 -5.19 -10.09 -2.72
CA GLY A 84 -4.99 -9.35 -1.46
C GLY A 84 -3.79 -8.40 -1.51
N CYS A 85 -3.81 -7.37 -0.66
CA CYS A 85 -2.73 -6.39 -0.51
C CYS A 85 -1.93 -6.71 0.76
N ILE A 86 -0.62 -6.97 0.62
CA ILE A 86 0.22 -7.42 1.74
C ILE A 86 0.33 -6.36 2.83
N PHE A 87 0.33 -5.07 2.47
CA PHE A 87 0.37 -4.00 3.48
C PHE A 87 -0.86 -3.99 4.37
N ILE A 88 -2.05 -4.13 3.77
CA ILE A 88 -3.32 -4.01 4.50
C ILE A 88 -3.61 -5.29 5.28
N SER A 89 -3.56 -6.45 4.62
CA SER A 89 -3.81 -7.73 5.30
C SER A 89 -2.70 -8.07 6.29
N GLY A 90 -1.44 -7.80 5.95
CA GLY A 90 -0.30 -8.00 6.84
C GLY A 90 -0.36 -7.12 8.09
N ALA A 91 -0.79 -5.86 7.97
CA ALA A 91 -0.96 -4.99 9.13
C ALA A 91 -1.98 -5.58 10.13
N ILE A 92 -3.07 -6.20 9.64
CA ILE A 92 -4.06 -6.87 10.49
C ILE A 92 -3.49 -8.17 11.10
N GLU A 93 -2.68 -8.93 10.36
CA GLU A 93 -2.09 -10.17 10.88
C GLU A 93 -1.05 -9.93 12.01
N PHE A 94 -0.42 -8.75 12.02
CA PHE A 94 0.73 -8.42 12.89
C PHE A 94 0.52 -7.20 13.81
N ASP A 95 -0.69 -6.65 13.94
CA ASP A 95 -0.98 -5.45 14.73
C ASP A 95 -0.56 -5.58 16.21
N ASP A 96 -0.94 -6.68 16.85
CA ASP A 96 -0.66 -7.03 18.24
C ASP A 96 0.57 -7.95 18.40
N ARG A 97 1.44 -8.00 17.38
CA ARG A 97 2.63 -8.87 17.36
C ARG A 97 3.91 -8.04 17.20
N PRO A 98 4.47 -7.48 18.29
CA PRO A 98 5.73 -6.76 18.24
C PRO A 98 6.83 -7.64 17.62
N GLY A 99 7.59 -7.09 16.68
CA GLY A 99 8.72 -7.78 16.08
C GLY A 99 9.08 -7.30 14.68
N PRO A 100 10.18 -7.81 14.12
CA PRO A 100 10.77 -7.31 12.88
C PRO A 100 9.84 -7.31 11.66
N VAL A 101 8.92 -8.28 11.57
CA VAL A 101 7.95 -8.36 10.47
C VAL A 101 6.93 -7.21 10.55
N ARG A 102 6.43 -6.91 11.76
CA ARG A 102 5.53 -5.77 12.01
C ARG A 102 6.23 -4.46 11.68
N ASP A 103 7.50 -4.33 12.09
CA ASP A 103 8.28 -3.12 11.85
C ASP A 103 8.50 -2.88 10.34
N ALA A 104 8.80 -3.94 9.58
CA ALA A 104 8.92 -3.84 8.13
C ALA A 104 7.60 -3.45 7.43
N LEU A 105 6.46 -3.92 7.93
CA LEU A 105 5.14 -3.53 7.43
C LEU A 105 4.84 -2.07 7.74
N ALA A 106 5.09 -1.64 8.99
CA ALA A 106 4.89 -0.26 9.43
C ALA A 106 5.75 0.70 8.61
N GLU A 107 7.04 0.40 8.42
CA GLU A 107 7.96 1.20 7.60
C GLU A 107 7.44 1.37 6.16
N ALA A 108 6.91 0.31 5.55
CA ALA A 108 6.36 0.36 4.20
C ALA A 108 5.09 1.22 4.10
N VAL A 109 4.21 1.16 5.10
CA VAL A 109 2.99 1.98 5.17
C VAL A 109 3.32 3.44 5.46
N ASP A 110 4.25 3.70 6.37
CA ASP A 110 4.73 5.05 6.70
C ASP A 110 5.36 5.70 5.46
N ALA A 111 6.17 4.98 4.69
CA ALA A 111 6.73 5.49 3.44
C ALA A 111 5.67 5.98 2.45
N TRP A 112 4.52 5.30 2.38
CA TRP A 112 3.36 5.74 1.60
C TRP A 112 2.72 7.01 2.15
N ILE A 113 2.40 7.03 3.45
CA ILE A 113 1.74 8.17 4.09
C ILE A 113 2.63 9.42 3.96
N ASP A 114 3.93 9.27 4.16
CA ASP A 114 4.93 10.31 4.00
C ASP A 114 5.00 10.83 2.56
N ALA A 115 5.02 9.94 1.57
CA ALA A 115 5.05 10.32 0.16
C ALA A 115 3.79 11.10 -0.24
N MET A 116 2.61 10.65 0.21
CA MET A 116 1.34 11.34 -0.04
C MET A 116 1.32 12.71 0.65
N THR A 117 1.69 12.77 1.93
CA THR A 117 1.75 14.02 2.72
C THR A 117 2.67 15.04 2.05
N ARG A 118 3.86 14.63 1.60
CA ARG A 118 4.78 15.50 0.85
C ARG A 118 4.18 15.99 -0.47
N ALA A 119 3.49 15.13 -1.22
CA ALA A 119 2.85 15.52 -2.48
C ALA A 119 1.71 16.53 -2.25
N VAL A 120 0.92 16.36 -1.19
CA VAL A 120 -0.13 17.31 -0.80
C VAL A 120 0.47 18.64 -0.35
N ALA A 121 1.52 18.64 0.47
CA ALA A 121 2.20 19.87 0.88
C ALA A 121 2.75 20.66 -0.33
N GLN A 122 3.28 19.95 -1.34
CA GLN A 122 3.65 20.56 -2.62
C GLN A 122 2.44 21.14 -3.34
N ALA A 123 1.28 20.49 -3.30
CA ALA A 123 0.07 21.01 -3.95
C ALA A 123 -0.43 22.31 -3.30
N CYS A 124 -0.30 22.45 -1.98
CA CYS A 124 -0.55 23.71 -1.27
C CYS A 124 0.46 24.79 -1.69
N ALA A 125 1.76 24.46 -1.76
CA ALA A 125 2.80 25.40 -2.16
C ALA A 125 2.63 25.93 -3.60
N GLU A 126 2.19 25.06 -4.52
CA GLU A 126 1.86 25.41 -5.91
C GLU A 126 0.49 26.06 -6.07
N LYS A 127 -0.25 26.32 -4.97
CA LYS A 127 -1.60 26.91 -4.95
C LYS A 127 -2.64 26.11 -5.73
N HIS A 128 -2.45 24.80 -5.85
CA HIS A 128 -3.49 23.90 -6.36
C HIS A 128 -4.50 23.50 -5.29
N LEU A 129 -4.05 23.54 -4.03
CA LEU A 129 -4.87 23.35 -2.83
C LEU A 129 -4.69 24.58 -1.93
N ASP A 130 -5.65 24.80 -1.02
CA ASP A 130 -5.62 25.86 -0.03
C ASP A 130 -4.29 25.82 0.75
N ALA A 131 -3.63 26.97 0.87
CA ALA A 131 -2.37 27.13 1.56
C ALA A 131 -2.48 26.90 3.09
N GLY A 132 -3.68 27.05 3.66
CA GLY A 132 -3.99 26.77 5.07
C GLY A 132 -4.46 25.34 5.34
N ALA A 133 -4.60 24.49 4.32
CA ALA A 133 -4.99 23.10 4.52
C ALA A 133 -3.87 22.30 5.20
N ASP A 134 -4.24 21.37 6.10
CA ASP A 134 -3.31 20.43 6.71
C ASP A 134 -3.01 19.26 5.77
N PRO A 135 -1.76 19.12 5.25
CA PRO A 135 -1.40 18.03 4.35
C PRO A 135 -1.56 16.64 4.99
N SER A 136 -1.37 16.54 6.30
CA SER A 136 -1.46 15.28 7.05
C SER A 136 -2.90 14.78 7.09
N GLN A 137 -3.84 15.70 7.35
CA GLN A 137 -5.27 15.39 7.34
C GLN A 137 -5.74 14.93 5.95
N ILE A 138 -5.32 15.62 4.89
CA ILE A 138 -5.67 15.22 3.52
C ILE A 138 -5.07 13.85 3.18
N ALA A 139 -3.80 13.60 3.51
CA ALA A 139 -3.17 12.31 3.28
C ALA A 139 -3.88 11.17 4.06
N PHE A 140 -4.29 11.43 5.30
CA PHE A 140 -5.10 10.51 6.10
C PHE A 140 -6.44 10.18 5.42
N GLU A 141 -7.18 11.18 4.96
CA GLU A 141 -8.46 10.97 4.27
C GLU A 141 -8.28 10.16 2.98
N ILE A 142 -7.22 10.42 2.21
CA ILE A 142 -6.89 9.65 1.01
C ILE A 142 -6.57 8.19 1.37
N HIS A 143 -5.77 7.97 2.41
CA HIS A 143 -5.43 6.62 2.86
C HIS A 143 -6.67 5.87 3.41
N ALA A 144 -7.58 6.58 4.09
CA ALA A 144 -8.85 6.00 4.55
C ALA A 144 -9.72 5.48 3.39
N LEU A 145 -9.77 6.20 2.26
CA LEU A 145 -10.48 5.72 1.06
C LEU A 145 -9.87 4.43 0.51
N ILE A 146 -8.55 4.30 0.54
CA ILE A 146 -7.83 3.09 0.12
C ILE A 146 -8.19 1.90 1.03
N LEU A 147 -8.14 2.10 2.35
CA LEU A 147 -8.48 1.06 3.33
C LEU A 147 -9.95 0.64 3.19
N ALA A 148 -10.86 1.60 3.04
CA ALA A 148 -12.27 1.34 2.83
C ALA A 148 -12.52 0.58 1.53
N LEU A 149 -11.86 0.96 0.43
CA LEU A 149 -11.95 0.22 -0.84
C LEU A 149 -11.48 -1.22 -0.67
N HIS A 150 -10.32 -1.43 -0.02
CA HIS A 150 -9.81 -2.77 0.22
C HIS A 150 -10.86 -3.59 0.98
N TYR A 151 -11.38 -3.09 2.10
CA TYR A 151 -12.40 -3.78 2.88
C TYR A 151 -13.67 -4.06 2.05
N GLU A 152 -14.24 -3.06 1.38
CA GLU A 152 -15.50 -3.23 0.66
C GLU A 152 -15.37 -4.11 -0.58
N ALA A 153 -14.35 -3.90 -1.40
CA ALA A 153 -14.20 -4.63 -2.67
C ALA A 153 -13.63 -6.03 -2.47
N ARG A 154 -12.68 -6.22 -1.54
CA ARG A 154 -12.07 -7.53 -1.27
C ARG A 154 -12.90 -8.37 -0.32
N PHE A 155 -13.14 -7.87 0.89
CA PHE A 155 -13.78 -8.66 1.95
C PHE A 155 -15.28 -8.75 1.73
N MET A 156 -15.94 -7.60 1.54
CA MET A 156 -17.41 -7.57 1.37
C MET A 156 -17.88 -7.86 -0.07
N ARG A 157 -16.96 -7.85 -1.06
CA ARG A 157 -17.25 -8.02 -2.49
C ARG A 157 -18.36 -7.07 -3.00
N ARG A 158 -18.38 -5.83 -2.49
CA ARG A 158 -19.38 -4.83 -2.85
C ARG A 158 -19.07 -4.25 -4.24
N PRO A 159 -20.02 -4.31 -5.20
CA PRO A 159 -19.83 -3.68 -6.49
C PRO A 159 -19.85 -2.15 -6.34
N GLY A 160 -19.08 -1.46 -7.19
CA GLY A 160 -19.07 0.01 -7.26
C GLY A 160 -18.22 0.71 -6.19
N SER A 161 -17.58 -0.01 -5.27
CA SER A 161 -16.73 0.58 -4.22
C SER A 161 -15.56 1.39 -4.79
N LEU A 162 -15.00 0.98 -5.94
CA LEU A 162 -13.95 1.77 -6.62
C LEU A 162 -14.46 3.15 -7.04
N GLY A 163 -15.66 3.21 -7.62
CA GLY A 163 -16.28 4.50 -8.00
C GLY A 163 -16.56 5.38 -6.78
N ARG A 164 -16.92 4.78 -5.64
CA ARG A 164 -17.08 5.51 -4.37
C ARG A 164 -15.76 6.08 -3.86
N ALA A 165 -14.68 5.32 -3.91
CA ALA A 165 -13.35 5.78 -3.53
C ALA A 165 -12.89 6.95 -4.42
N GLN A 166 -13.09 6.83 -5.74
CA GLN A 166 -12.79 7.91 -6.70
C GLN A 166 -13.61 9.17 -6.43
N GLN A 167 -14.92 9.04 -6.19
CA GLN A 167 -15.77 10.19 -5.84
C GLN A 167 -15.36 10.80 -4.49
N GLY A 168 -15.02 9.98 -3.50
CA GLY A 168 -14.49 10.44 -2.22
C GLY A 168 -13.23 11.29 -2.40
N PHE A 169 -12.30 10.84 -3.24
CA PHE A 169 -11.10 11.57 -3.58
C PHE A 169 -11.40 12.92 -4.24
N VAL A 170 -12.34 12.95 -5.20
CA VAL A 170 -12.81 14.21 -5.81
C VAL A 170 -13.38 15.16 -4.76
N ASN A 171 -14.20 14.66 -3.82
CA ASN A 171 -14.80 15.47 -2.77
C ASN A 171 -13.74 16.07 -1.82
N ILE A 172 -12.69 15.30 -1.48
CA ILE A 172 -11.54 15.80 -0.70
C ILE A 172 -10.92 16.98 -1.44
N LEU A 173 -10.57 16.80 -2.72
CA LEU A 173 -9.91 17.84 -3.51
C LEU A 173 -10.78 19.08 -3.70
N GLN A 174 -12.10 18.93 -3.83
CA GLN A 174 -13.03 20.06 -3.90
C GLN A 174 -13.11 20.82 -2.58
N ARG A 175 -13.07 20.13 -1.44
CA ARG A 175 -13.10 20.76 -0.12
C ARG A 175 -11.86 21.63 0.14
N TYR A 176 -10.70 21.19 -0.34
CA TYR A 176 -9.41 21.84 -0.12
C TYR A 176 -8.88 22.58 -1.36
N GLY A 177 -9.70 22.80 -2.38
CA GLY A 177 -9.30 23.52 -3.60
C GLY A 177 -8.99 24.99 -3.30
N ALA A 178 -7.96 25.53 -3.95
CA ALA A 178 -7.60 26.96 -3.89
C ALA A 178 -8.53 27.84 -4.76
#